data_AF-A0A661RIU7-F1
#
_entry.id   AF-A0A661RIU7-F1
#
_cell.length_a   1.000
_cell.length_b   1.000
_cell.length_c   1.000
_cell.angle_alpha   90.00
_cell.angle_beta   90.00
_cell.angle_gamma   90.00
#
_symmetry.space_group_name_H-M   'P 1'
#
loop_
_entity.id
_entity.type
_entity.pdbx_description
1 polymer ?
#
loop_
_entity_poly.entity_id
_entity_poly.type
_entity_poly.pdbx_seq_one_letter_code
_entity_poly.pdbx_strand_id
1 'polypeptide(L)'
;MSLWYCSVCHSEFSSKKKPIICDTCQSDDRMIMDKQSIPQTLDAVRDAARTKMKGICAVYPSCDGNFDKICQKEAYGKPIGLGGAGSGQSFRANGTALANVRFNMSVVGEHFEPDTRCSFLGMDLDFPVMASSTAGAGKYNDALDETSFCKSVLLGSKEAGTIGLRGETWFYTLEDNPTLMALEACNGYGIPIFKPRSQEVLKELIERAESYGCKAVGVDLDGAGSTIMARHGQPVFKKSVKDIEELVRFSSLPFIAKGIMRPDEAQKCVDAGVCVIGVSNHGGRVLDATPGTAEVLPLIREQVGGSITITVDGGVRTGYDVLKMLALGADAVLLGRDIIRAAVGGGTLGVKLHLEHIQATLKKAMFMTGTKTIQMADSNILF
;
A
#
# COMPACT_ATOMS: atom_id res chain seq x y z
N MET A 1 7.47 -31.99 -22.61
CA MET A 1 6.33 -31.30 -21.96
C MET A 1 6.91 -30.16 -21.17
N SER A 2 6.29 -28.98 -21.19
CA SER A 2 6.73 -27.87 -20.35
C SER A 2 6.07 -27.98 -18.99
N LEU A 3 6.79 -27.56 -17.95
CA LEU A 3 6.24 -27.39 -16.60
C LEU A 3 5.90 -25.91 -16.44
N TRP A 4 4.70 -25.65 -15.97
CA TRP A 4 4.17 -24.32 -15.79
C TRP A 4 3.79 -24.10 -14.34
N TYR A 5 3.79 -22.85 -13.92
CA TYR A 5 3.58 -22.44 -12.54
C TYR A 5 2.65 -21.22 -12.51
N CYS A 6 1.62 -21.28 -11.66
CA CYS A 6 0.77 -20.13 -11.39
C CYS A 6 1.39 -19.25 -10.30
N SER A 7 1.74 -18.00 -10.63
CA SER A 7 2.31 -17.04 -9.69
C SER A 7 1.31 -16.46 -8.70
N VAL A 8 0.05 -16.92 -8.70
CA VAL A 8 -0.99 -16.48 -7.75
C VAL A 8 -1.24 -17.51 -6.65
N CYS A 9 -1.38 -18.79 -7.00
CA CYS A 9 -1.68 -19.87 -6.06
C CYS A 9 -0.58 -20.94 -5.95
N HIS A 10 0.52 -20.76 -6.67
CA HIS A 10 1.68 -21.67 -6.71
C HIS A 10 1.45 -23.07 -7.29
N SER A 11 0.27 -23.34 -7.84
CA SER A 11 0.00 -24.62 -8.52
C SER A 11 0.94 -24.82 -9.71
N GLU A 12 1.41 -26.06 -9.85
CA GLU A 12 2.22 -26.51 -10.98
C GLU A 12 1.41 -27.45 -11.88
N PHE A 13 1.65 -27.37 -13.19
CA PHE A 13 0.95 -28.19 -14.17
C PHE A 13 1.85 -28.52 -15.36
N SER A 14 1.63 -29.69 -15.95
CA SER A 14 2.41 -30.20 -17.08
C SER A 14 1.56 -30.20 -18.34
N SER A 15 1.97 -29.44 -19.35
CA SER A 15 1.25 -29.36 -20.62
C SER A 15 2.18 -29.01 -21.77
N LYS A 16 1.80 -29.37 -23.00
CA LYS A 16 2.57 -28.99 -24.21
C LYS A 16 2.48 -27.51 -24.54
N LYS A 17 1.35 -26.87 -24.24
CA LYS A 17 1.08 -25.45 -24.47
C LYS A 17 0.79 -24.78 -23.14
N LYS A 18 1.10 -23.48 -23.04
CA LYS A 18 0.73 -22.65 -21.90
C LYS A 18 -0.79 -22.73 -21.68
N PRO A 19 -1.25 -23.11 -20.48
CA PRO A 19 -2.66 -23.08 -20.14
C PRO A 19 -3.22 -21.66 -20.16
N ILE A 20 -4.49 -21.55 -20.56
CA ILE A 20 -5.19 -20.27 -20.70
C ILE A 20 -5.71 -19.78 -19.34
N ILE A 21 -5.93 -20.71 -18.41
CA ILE A 21 -6.43 -20.46 -17.06
C ILE A 21 -5.76 -21.43 -16.08
N CYS A 22 -5.61 -21.00 -14.83
CA CYS A 22 -5.18 -21.84 -13.73
C CYS A 22 -6.37 -22.61 -13.18
N ASP A 23 -6.31 -23.94 -13.25
CA ASP A 23 -7.39 -24.81 -12.78
C ASP A 23 -7.67 -24.68 -11.27
N THR A 24 -6.71 -24.17 -10.49
CA THR A 24 -6.83 -24.00 -9.04
C THR A 24 -7.47 -22.66 -8.64
N CYS A 25 -6.92 -21.54 -9.11
CA CYS A 25 -7.37 -20.20 -8.66
C CYS A 25 -8.10 -19.38 -9.72
N GLN A 26 -8.29 -19.95 -10.91
CA GLN A 26 -8.97 -19.32 -12.05
C GLN A 26 -8.29 -18.03 -12.56
N SER A 27 -7.05 -17.76 -12.15
CA SER A 27 -6.23 -16.71 -12.77
C SER A 27 -5.91 -17.10 -14.20
N ASP A 28 -5.95 -16.15 -15.12
CA ASP A 28 -5.63 -16.42 -16.52
C ASP A 28 -4.12 -16.65 -16.77
N ASP A 29 -3.80 -16.93 -18.02
CA ASP A 29 -2.48 -17.27 -18.49
C ASP A 29 -1.42 -16.20 -18.20
N ARG A 30 -1.78 -14.93 -17.99
CA ARG A 30 -0.80 -13.89 -17.65
C ARG A 30 -0.09 -14.19 -16.33
N MET A 31 -0.80 -14.85 -15.42
CA MET A 31 -0.29 -15.32 -14.12
C MET A 31 0.39 -16.68 -14.19
N ILE A 32 0.49 -17.27 -15.37
CA ILE A 32 1.11 -18.56 -15.61
C ILE A 32 2.46 -18.33 -16.29
N MET A 33 3.52 -18.88 -15.71
CA MET A 33 4.87 -18.78 -16.23
C MET A 33 5.49 -20.17 -16.42
N ASP A 34 6.44 -20.27 -17.36
CA ASP A 34 7.25 -21.48 -17.46
C ASP A 34 8.05 -21.62 -16.15
N LYS A 35 8.10 -22.82 -15.58
CA LYS A 35 8.75 -23.06 -14.29
C LYS A 35 10.24 -22.64 -14.29
N GLN A 36 10.91 -22.72 -15.44
CA GLN A 36 12.30 -22.30 -15.58
C GLN A 36 12.47 -20.77 -15.61
N SER A 37 11.39 -20.04 -15.84
CA SER A 37 11.36 -18.57 -15.94
C SER A 37 10.92 -17.88 -14.64
N ILE A 38 10.65 -18.64 -13.56
CA ILE A 38 10.22 -18.07 -12.27
C ILE A 38 11.31 -17.15 -11.73
N PRO A 39 11.01 -15.86 -11.47
CA PRO A 39 11.97 -14.94 -10.88
C PRO A 39 12.46 -15.44 -9.52
N GLN A 40 13.79 -15.58 -9.37
CA GLN A 40 14.42 -16.04 -8.13
C GLN A 40 14.87 -14.89 -7.22
N THR A 41 14.91 -13.66 -7.74
CA THR A 41 15.38 -12.48 -7.01
C THR A 41 14.44 -11.29 -7.23
N LEU A 42 14.46 -10.35 -6.29
CA LEU A 42 13.72 -9.09 -6.44
C LEU A 42 14.17 -8.30 -7.69
N ASP A 43 15.44 -8.40 -8.08
CA ASP A 43 15.93 -7.75 -9.29
C ASP A 43 15.35 -8.39 -10.55
N ALA A 44 15.24 -9.72 -10.61
CA ALA A 44 14.54 -10.39 -11.71
C ALA A 44 13.05 -9.98 -11.79
N VAL A 45 12.38 -9.81 -10.64
CA VAL A 45 11.01 -9.28 -10.59
C VAL A 45 10.95 -7.85 -11.14
N ARG A 46 11.91 -6.98 -10.77
CA ARG A 46 11.99 -5.60 -11.25
C ARG A 46 12.28 -5.53 -12.75
N ASP A 47 13.14 -6.40 -13.27
CA ASP A 47 13.46 -6.49 -14.69
C ASP A 47 12.24 -6.93 -15.51
N ALA A 48 11.51 -7.94 -15.04
CA ALA A 48 10.25 -8.34 -15.63
C ALA A 48 9.22 -7.19 -15.61
N ALA A 49 9.13 -6.45 -14.49
CA ALA A 49 8.25 -5.30 -14.37
C ALA A 49 8.62 -4.18 -15.36
N ARG A 50 9.91 -3.88 -15.61
CA ARG A 50 10.35 -2.88 -16.61
C ARG A 50 9.81 -3.20 -17.99
N THR A 51 9.88 -4.46 -18.39
CA THR A 51 9.38 -4.92 -19.70
C THR A 51 7.85 -4.82 -19.75
N LYS A 52 7.17 -5.36 -18.74
CA LYS A 52 5.71 -5.44 -18.68
C LYS A 52 5.02 -4.08 -18.52
N MET A 53 5.67 -3.13 -17.83
CA MET A 53 5.13 -1.79 -17.58
C MET A 53 5.57 -0.76 -18.63
N LYS A 54 6.22 -1.15 -19.73
CA LYS A 54 6.61 -0.23 -20.80
C LYS A 54 5.43 0.62 -21.25
N GLY A 55 5.65 1.93 -21.38
CA GLY A 55 4.59 2.91 -21.70
C GLY A 55 3.75 3.37 -20.51
N ILE A 56 3.80 2.67 -19.36
CA ILE A 56 3.09 3.03 -18.12
C ILE A 56 4.09 3.51 -17.07
N CYS A 57 5.11 2.73 -16.75
CA CYS A 57 6.10 3.06 -15.73
C CYS A 57 7.48 2.60 -16.18
N ALA A 58 8.48 3.46 -16.04
CA ALA A 58 9.87 3.08 -16.34
C ALA A 58 10.51 2.19 -15.25
N VAL A 59 9.81 1.95 -14.13
CA VAL A 59 10.27 1.13 -13.00
C VAL A 59 11.71 1.52 -12.59
N TYR A 60 11.89 2.83 -12.38
CA TYR A 60 13.17 3.39 -11.96
C TYR A 60 13.65 2.75 -10.65
N PRO A 61 14.97 2.50 -10.49
CA PRO A 61 15.55 1.94 -9.27
C PRO A 61 15.17 2.72 -8.00
N SER A 62 15.12 4.06 -8.11
CA SER A 62 14.54 4.93 -7.10
C SER A 62 13.24 5.57 -7.62
N CYS A 63 12.18 5.54 -6.85
CA CYS A 63 10.91 6.20 -7.16
C CYS A 63 10.70 7.42 -6.24
N ASP A 64 11.42 8.49 -6.52
CA ASP A 64 11.59 9.70 -5.68
C ASP A 64 10.88 10.95 -6.21
N GLY A 65 10.22 10.87 -7.37
CA GLY A 65 9.57 12.01 -8.00
C GLY A 65 10.53 13.02 -8.65
N ASN A 66 11.81 12.68 -8.85
CA ASN A 66 12.80 13.55 -9.49
C ASN A 66 12.29 14.06 -10.86
N PHE A 67 12.44 15.37 -11.11
CA PHE A 67 12.05 16.05 -12.34
C PHE A 67 12.71 15.50 -13.61
N ASP A 68 13.88 14.89 -13.50
CA ASP A 68 14.56 14.29 -14.64
C ASP A 68 13.87 13.01 -15.15
N LYS A 69 12.96 12.44 -14.35
CA LYS A 69 12.24 11.21 -14.67
C LYS A 69 11.04 11.50 -15.56
N ILE A 70 10.84 10.66 -16.57
CA ILE A 70 9.81 10.86 -17.60
C ILE A 70 8.41 11.03 -17.00
N CYS A 71 8.10 10.31 -15.92
CA CYS A 71 6.81 10.40 -15.24
C CYS A 71 6.57 11.72 -14.51
N GLN A 72 7.55 12.63 -14.46
CA GLN A 72 7.51 13.94 -13.81
C GLN A 72 7.79 15.10 -14.79
N LYS A 73 8.11 14.81 -16.06
CA LYS A 73 8.48 15.82 -17.06
C LYS A 73 7.31 16.52 -17.75
N GLU A 74 6.07 16.07 -17.55
CA GLU A 74 4.89 16.79 -18.05
C GLU A 74 4.44 17.86 -17.04
N ALA A 75 5.09 19.02 -17.10
CA ALA A 75 4.48 20.24 -16.60
C ALA A 75 3.32 20.60 -17.54
N TYR A 76 2.11 20.85 -17.01
CA TYR A 76 0.89 21.20 -17.76
C TYR A 76 0.07 20.04 -18.39
N GLY A 77 0.21 18.79 -17.92
CA GLY A 77 -0.50 17.62 -18.47
C GLY A 77 -0.90 16.53 -17.46
N LYS A 78 -1.54 15.45 -17.96
CA LYS A 78 -1.87 14.25 -17.16
C LYS A 78 -0.57 13.48 -16.90
N PRO A 79 -0.19 13.18 -15.65
CA PRO A 79 1.07 12.49 -15.38
C PRO A 79 1.14 11.16 -16.13
N ILE A 80 2.28 10.92 -16.80
CA ILE A 80 2.55 9.62 -17.42
C ILE A 80 2.65 8.56 -16.31
N GLY A 81 1.70 7.62 -16.33
CA GLY A 81 1.65 6.49 -15.41
C GLY A 81 1.41 6.85 -13.95
N LEU A 82 2.34 6.44 -13.10
CA LEU A 82 2.24 6.57 -11.64
C LEU A 82 2.83 7.89 -11.11
N GLY A 83 2.94 8.94 -11.93
CA GLY A 83 3.46 10.25 -11.53
C GLY A 83 2.66 10.95 -10.42
N GLY A 84 3.22 12.01 -9.85
CA GLY A 84 2.52 12.94 -8.96
C GLY A 84 1.57 13.89 -9.72
N ALA A 85 0.65 14.54 -9.00
CA ALA A 85 -0.23 15.57 -9.55
C ALA A 85 0.51 16.88 -9.81
N GLY A 86 -0.02 17.69 -10.73
CA GLY A 86 0.53 19.02 -11.03
C GLY A 86 2.00 18.98 -11.44
N SER A 87 2.82 19.77 -10.76
CA SER A 87 4.27 19.85 -10.91
C SER A 87 5.04 18.75 -10.14
N GLY A 88 4.34 17.83 -9.48
CA GLY A 88 4.91 16.70 -8.74
C GLY A 88 5.63 17.07 -7.44
N GLN A 89 5.40 18.28 -6.91
CA GLN A 89 6.03 18.77 -5.68
C GLN A 89 5.69 17.89 -4.49
N SER A 90 4.42 17.50 -4.29
CA SER A 90 4.04 16.62 -3.17
C SER A 90 4.70 15.24 -3.27
N PHE A 91 4.86 14.73 -4.48
CA PHE A 91 5.54 13.44 -4.68
C PHE A 91 7.01 13.54 -4.27
N ARG A 92 7.71 14.60 -4.68
CA ARG A 92 9.10 14.84 -4.24
C ARG A 92 9.21 15.13 -2.76
N ALA A 93 8.31 15.94 -2.21
CA ALA A 93 8.30 16.32 -0.81
C ALA A 93 8.30 15.09 0.11
N ASN A 94 7.54 14.04 -0.24
CA ASN A 94 7.58 12.78 0.48
C ASN A 94 8.99 12.15 0.56
N GLY A 95 9.73 12.16 -0.55
CA GLY A 95 11.10 11.64 -0.58
C GLY A 95 12.08 12.54 0.17
N THR A 96 11.99 13.86 -0.05
CA THR A 96 12.86 14.86 0.58
C THR A 96 12.68 14.88 2.10
N ALA A 97 11.43 14.89 2.58
CA ALA A 97 11.10 14.85 4.01
C ALA A 97 11.76 13.66 4.71
N LEU A 98 11.63 12.47 4.11
CA LEU A 98 12.19 11.24 4.67
C LEU A 98 13.73 11.17 4.56
N ALA A 99 14.30 11.78 3.52
CA ALA A 99 15.75 11.90 3.36
C ALA A 99 16.39 12.87 4.37
N ASN A 100 15.63 13.87 4.84
CA ASN A 100 16.09 14.81 5.86
C ASN A 100 16.16 14.18 7.26
N VAL A 101 15.43 13.09 7.50
CA VAL A 101 15.51 12.31 8.74
C VAL A 101 16.69 11.34 8.66
N ARG A 102 17.61 11.41 9.63
CA ARG A 102 18.86 10.63 9.66
C ARG A 102 18.91 9.78 10.92
N PHE A 103 19.72 8.72 10.91
CA PHE A 103 19.88 7.85 12.07
C PHE A 103 21.08 8.24 12.92
N ASN A 104 20.94 8.06 14.22
CA ASN A 104 22.05 7.85 15.15
C ASN A 104 22.42 6.37 15.16
N MET A 105 23.67 6.06 14.84
CA MET A 105 24.15 4.69 14.88
C MET A 105 24.41 4.24 16.32
N SER A 106 24.14 2.98 16.61
CA SER A 106 24.53 2.30 17.84
C SER A 106 25.40 1.09 17.49
N VAL A 107 26.68 1.15 17.88
CA VAL A 107 27.70 0.13 17.51
C VAL A 107 28.46 -0.43 18.72
N VAL A 108 28.12 0.00 19.93
CA VAL A 108 28.71 -0.48 21.18
C VAL A 108 27.60 -1.11 22.02
N GLY A 109 27.71 -2.40 22.31
CA GLY A 109 26.73 -3.14 23.08
C GLY A 109 26.81 -4.65 22.84
N GLU A 110 25.92 -5.39 23.49
CA GLU A 110 25.77 -6.83 23.26
C GLU A 110 25.11 -7.11 21.90
N HIS A 111 25.47 -8.25 21.29
CA HIS A 111 24.83 -8.75 20.08
C HIS A 111 23.36 -9.10 20.33
N PHE A 112 22.50 -8.85 19.36
CA PHE A 112 21.09 -9.24 19.39
C PHE A 112 20.57 -9.49 17.97
N GLU A 113 19.49 -10.26 17.86
CA GLU A 113 18.72 -10.41 16.63
C GLU A 113 17.46 -9.55 16.72
N PRO A 114 17.24 -8.58 15.81
CA PRO A 114 16.05 -7.72 15.84
C PRO A 114 14.74 -8.50 15.67
N ASP A 115 13.78 -8.24 16.56
CA ASP A 115 12.41 -8.76 16.46
C ASP A 115 11.49 -7.74 15.78
N THR A 116 11.01 -8.10 14.59
CA THR A 116 10.14 -7.23 13.80
C THR A 116 8.66 -7.41 14.11
N ARG A 117 8.26 -8.43 14.89
CA ARG A 117 6.84 -8.79 15.05
C ARG A 117 6.02 -7.67 15.72
N CYS A 118 4.82 -7.43 15.20
CA CYS A 118 3.83 -6.50 15.76
C CYS A 118 2.46 -7.16 15.91
N SER A 119 1.58 -6.46 16.64
CA SER A 119 0.14 -6.58 16.48
C SER A 119 -0.41 -5.33 15.78
N PHE A 120 -1.33 -5.52 14.82
CA PHE A 120 -2.10 -4.43 14.20
C PHE A 120 -3.57 -4.77 14.28
N LEU A 121 -4.36 -3.99 15.04
CA LEU A 121 -5.78 -4.26 15.30
C LEU A 121 -6.05 -5.69 15.82
N GLY A 122 -5.15 -6.20 16.66
CA GLY A 122 -5.24 -7.56 17.21
C GLY A 122 -4.78 -8.67 16.27
N MET A 123 -4.31 -8.35 15.05
CA MET A 123 -3.69 -9.31 14.14
C MET A 123 -2.19 -9.38 14.39
N ASP A 124 -1.66 -10.58 14.57
CA ASP A 124 -0.22 -10.81 14.63
C ASP A 124 0.38 -10.71 13.23
N LEU A 125 1.39 -9.85 13.06
CA LEU A 125 2.15 -9.68 11.83
C LEU A 125 3.64 -9.91 12.10
N ASP A 126 4.34 -10.45 11.10
CA ASP A 126 5.79 -10.68 11.18
C ASP A 126 6.60 -9.37 11.17
N PHE A 127 6.02 -8.29 10.63
CA PHE A 127 6.60 -6.94 10.61
C PHE A 127 5.57 -5.84 10.30
N PRO A 128 5.81 -4.57 10.71
CA PRO A 128 4.83 -3.48 10.63
C PRO A 128 4.81 -2.80 9.24
N VAL A 129 4.79 -3.60 8.17
CA VAL A 129 4.71 -3.06 6.80
C VAL A 129 3.59 -3.76 6.04
N MET A 130 2.74 -2.98 5.38
CA MET A 130 1.60 -3.47 4.60
C MET A 130 1.61 -2.89 3.19
N ALA A 131 0.97 -3.57 2.26
CA ALA A 131 0.67 -2.97 0.97
C ALA A 131 -0.38 -1.85 1.13
N SER A 132 -0.15 -0.69 0.52
CA SER A 132 -1.11 0.43 0.52
C SER A 132 -2.27 0.16 -0.44
N SER A 133 -3.39 0.87 -0.23
CA SER A 133 -4.65 0.78 -0.97
C SER A 133 -4.58 1.34 -2.41
N THR A 134 -3.66 0.79 -3.19
CA THR A 134 -3.47 1.13 -4.61
C THR A 134 -4.52 0.46 -5.48
N ALA A 135 -4.96 1.15 -6.53
CA ALA A 135 -5.93 0.66 -7.50
C ALA A 135 -5.81 1.43 -8.82
N GLY A 136 -6.51 0.96 -9.84
CA GLY A 136 -6.88 1.77 -11.01
C GLY A 136 -5.88 1.75 -12.13
N ALA A 137 -5.23 0.61 -12.36
CA ALA A 137 -4.52 0.40 -13.61
C ALA A 137 -5.45 -0.02 -14.75
N GLY A 138 -6.61 -0.61 -14.43
CA GLY A 138 -7.52 -1.23 -15.39
C GLY A 138 -6.91 -2.52 -15.92
N LYS A 139 -5.80 -2.35 -16.66
CA LYS A 139 -4.85 -3.39 -17.05
C LYS A 139 -3.43 -2.81 -17.10
N TYR A 140 -2.45 -3.49 -16.51
CA TYR A 140 -1.04 -3.14 -16.68
C TYR A 140 -0.52 -3.70 -18.02
N ASN A 141 -0.93 -3.09 -19.13
CA ASN A 141 -0.81 -3.70 -20.47
C ASN A 141 -1.45 -5.10 -20.47
N ASP A 142 -0.81 -6.09 -21.09
CA ASP A 142 -1.26 -7.49 -21.07
C ASP A 142 -0.62 -8.28 -19.92
N ALA A 143 -0.07 -7.59 -18.91
CA ALA A 143 0.67 -8.26 -17.83
C ALA A 143 -0.21 -8.71 -16.67
N LEU A 144 -1.23 -7.93 -16.31
CA LEU A 144 -2.03 -8.14 -15.11
C LEU A 144 -3.34 -7.34 -15.20
N ASP A 145 -4.49 -8.00 -15.04
CA ASP A 145 -5.78 -7.33 -14.83
C ASP A 145 -5.93 -6.90 -13.36
N GLU A 146 -6.95 -6.08 -13.12
CA GLU A 146 -7.19 -5.47 -11.82
C GLU A 146 -7.55 -6.50 -10.71
N THR A 147 -8.33 -7.55 -11.02
CA THR A 147 -8.71 -8.56 -10.01
C THR A 147 -7.51 -9.45 -9.65
N SER A 148 -6.74 -9.88 -10.65
CA SER A 148 -5.47 -10.60 -10.45
C SER A 148 -4.46 -9.73 -9.70
N PHE A 149 -4.44 -8.42 -9.95
CA PHE A 149 -3.62 -7.46 -9.19
C PHE A 149 -4.04 -7.43 -7.71
N CYS A 150 -5.33 -7.26 -7.43
CA CYS A 150 -5.84 -7.29 -6.07
C CYS A 150 -5.46 -8.60 -5.36
N LYS A 151 -5.72 -9.76 -5.99
CA LYS A 151 -5.38 -11.08 -5.42
C LYS A 151 -3.88 -11.23 -5.17
N SER A 152 -3.04 -10.83 -6.13
CA SER A 152 -1.58 -10.89 -6.02
C SER A 152 -1.06 -10.10 -4.81
N VAL A 153 -1.64 -8.93 -4.57
CA VAL A 153 -1.26 -8.10 -3.42
C VAL A 153 -1.70 -8.73 -2.10
N LEU A 154 -2.96 -9.19 -2.01
CA LEU A 154 -3.49 -9.78 -0.78
C LEU A 154 -2.75 -11.08 -0.39
N LEU A 155 -2.61 -12.00 -1.33
CA LEU A 155 -1.90 -13.26 -1.09
C LEU A 155 -0.40 -13.04 -0.87
N GLY A 156 0.21 -12.10 -1.60
CA GLY A 156 1.64 -11.83 -1.47
C GLY A 156 1.97 -11.19 -0.12
N SER A 157 1.08 -10.34 0.39
CA SER A 157 1.16 -9.85 1.77
C SER A 157 1.02 -10.99 2.77
N LYS A 158 -0.01 -11.85 2.60
CA LYS A 158 -0.24 -13.00 3.49
C LYS A 158 0.98 -13.91 3.59
N GLU A 159 1.58 -14.27 2.46
CA GLU A 159 2.74 -15.15 2.40
C GLU A 159 4.02 -14.52 2.93
N ALA A 160 4.10 -13.19 2.92
CA ALA A 160 5.17 -12.46 3.58
C ALA A 160 4.95 -12.32 5.09
N GLY A 161 3.82 -12.78 5.65
CA GLY A 161 3.53 -12.64 7.08
C GLY A 161 2.92 -11.29 7.46
N THR A 162 2.28 -10.59 6.52
CA THR A 162 1.59 -9.32 6.77
C THR A 162 0.22 -9.27 6.07
N ILE A 163 -0.49 -8.14 6.15
CA ILE A 163 -1.77 -7.90 5.48
C ILE A 163 -1.65 -6.79 4.42
N GLY A 164 -2.52 -6.84 3.41
CA GLY A 164 -2.56 -5.85 2.34
C GLY A 164 -3.83 -5.00 2.38
N LEU A 165 -3.71 -3.70 2.11
CA LEU A 165 -4.84 -2.81 1.88
C LEU A 165 -5.17 -2.76 0.39
N ARG A 166 -6.45 -2.61 0.05
CA ARG A 166 -6.93 -2.49 -1.32
C ARG A 166 -7.84 -1.28 -1.50
N GLY A 167 -7.57 -0.50 -2.55
CA GLY A 167 -8.38 0.66 -2.91
C GLY A 167 -9.37 0.37 -4.03
N GLU A 168 -10.07 1.40 -4.47
CA GLU A 168 -10.93 1.35 -5.66
C GLU A 168 -10.72 2.57 -6.57
N THR A 169 -11.32 2.54 -7.76
CA THR A 169 -11.28 3.66 -8.70
C THR A 169 -12.55 3.75 -9.55
N TRP A 170 -12.57 4.65 -10.52
CA TRP A 170 -13.75 5.05 -11.30
C TRP A 170 -14.45 3.95 -12.11
N PHE A 171 -13.80 2.83 -12.42
CA PHE A 171 -14.43 1.71 -13.12
C PHE A 171 -14.87 0.58 -12.18
N TYR A 172 -14.71 0.73 -10.87
CA TYR A 172 -15.19 -0.23 -9.88
C TYR A 172 -16.63 0.13 -9.53
N THR A 173 -17.59 -0.71 -9.88
CA THR A 173 -19.00 -0.49 -9.51
C THR A 173 -19.37 -1.28 -8.27
N LEU A 174 -20.64 -1.27 -7.87
CA LEU A 174 -21.12 -2.15 -6.82
C LEU A 174 -21.15 -3.60 -7.34
N GLU A 175 -21.52 -3.79 -8.60
CA GLU A 175 -21.63 -5.12 -9.23
C GLU A 175 -20.26 -5.70 -9.60
N ASP A 176 -19.39 -4.88 -10.19
CA ASP A 176 -18.05 -5.27 -10.63
C ASP A 176 -16.99 -4.50 -9.85
N ASN A 177 -16.55 -5.11 -8.75
CA ASN A 177 -15.56 -4.52 -7.84
C ASN A 177 -14.37 -5.48 -7.65
N PRO A 178 -13.27 -5.29 -8.41
CA PRO A 178 -12.07 -6.13 -8.30
C PRO A 178 -11.49 -6.26 -6.89
N THR A 179 -11.68 -5.25 -6.04
CA THR A 179 -11.22 -5.31 -4.64
C THR A 179 -12.08 -6.25 -3.82
N LEU A 180 -13.41 -6.12 -3.89
CA LEU A 180 -14.33 -7.01 -3.19
C LEU A 180 -14.24 -8.46 -3.69
N MET A 181 -14.15 -8.67 -5.01
CA MET A 181 -13.96 -10.01 -5.60
C MET A 181 -12.67 -10.68 -5.12
N ALA A 182 -11.58 -9.91 -4.98
CA ALA A 182 -10.32 -10.44 -4.47
C ALA A 182 -10.39 -10.72 -2.96
N LEU A 183 -11.06 -9.88 -2.18
CA LEU A 183 -11.25 -10.09 -0.75
C LEU A 183 -12.07 -11.35 -0.48
N GLU A 184 -13.17 -11.56 -1.21
CA GLU A 184 -13.98 -12.78 -1.15
C GLU A 184 -13.11 -14.02 -1.49
N ALA A 185 -12.38 -13.98 -2.60
CA ALA A 185 -11.50 -15.08 -3.00
C ALA A 185 -10.34 -15.35 -2.01
N CYS A 186 -9.98 -14.36 -1.17
CA CYS A 186 -8.95 -14.47 -0.14
C CYS A 186 -9.55 -14.72 1.26
N ASN A 187 -10.85 -15.05 1.36
CA ASN A 187 -11.56 -15.27 2.62
C ASN A 187 -11.42 -14.07 3.60
N GLY A 188 -11.59 -12.86 3.08
CA GLY A 188 -11.51 -11.62 3.85
C GLY A 188 -10.09 -11.23 4.29
N TYR A 189 -9.05 -11.92 3.83
CA TYR A 189 -7.66 -11.60 4.19
C TYR A 189 -7.18 -10.33 3.45
N GLY A 190 -7.58 -9.17 3.95
CA GLY A 190 -7.23 -7.86 3.43
C GLY A 190 -8.04 -6.75 4.10
N ILE A 191 -7.68 -5.50 3.81
CA ILE A 191 -8.36 -4.31 4.34
C ILE A 191 -8.80 -3.42 3.18
N PRO A 192 -10.10 -3.34 2.86
CA PRO A 192 -10.58 -2.39 1.87
C PRO A 192 -10.55 -0.95 2.41
N ILE A 193 -10.00 -0.04 1.60
CA ILE A 193 -10.07 1.41 1.80
C ILE A 193 -10.83 2.00 0.62
N PHE A 194 -12.10 2.35 0.84
CA PHE A 194 -12.99 2.84 -0.20
C PHE A 194 -12.77 4.33 -0.49
N LYS A 195 -13.16 4.77 -1.68
CA LYS A 195 -13.19 6.19 -2.04
C LYS A 195 -14.36 6.85 -1.33
N PRO A 196 -14.30 8.16 -1.03
CA PRO A 196 -15.31 8.80 -0.21
C PRO A 196 -16.56 9.12 -1.05
N ARG A 197 -17.23 8.08 -1.52
CA ARG A 197 -18.49 8.11 -2.31
C ARG A 197 -19.67 8.49 -1.40
N SER A 198 -20.91 8.41 -1.88
CA SER A 198 -22.08 8.72 -1.03
C SER A 198 -22.17 7.77 0.18
N GLN A 199 -22.90 8.17 1.23
CA GLN A 199 -23.02 7.35 2.45
C GLN A 199 -23.67 6.00 2.13
N GLU A 200 -24.66 5.96 1.25
CA GLU A 200 -25.39 4.76 0.85
C GLU A 200 -24.46 3.74 0.20
N VAL A 201 -23.65 4.19 -0.78
CA VAL A 201 -22.67 3.34 -1.46
C VAL A 201 -21.64 2.82 -0.46
N LEU A 202 -21.10 3.70 0.39
CA LEU A 202 -20.08 3.31 1.36
C LEU A 202 -20.59 2.24 2.32
N LYS A 203 -21.83 2.37 2.80
CA LYS A 203 -22.47 1.37 3.68
C LYS A 203 -22.60 0.01 2.98
N GLU A 204 -23.03 -0.01 1.72
CA GLU A 204 -23.13 -1.26 0.95
C GLU A 204 -21.76 -1.93 0.74
N LEU A 205 -20.73 -1.12 0.41
CA LEU A 205 -19.36 -1.62 0.26
C LEU A 205 -18.80 -2.15 1.59
N ILE A 206 -19.08 -1.48 2.70
CA ILE A 206 -18.69 -1.91 4.06
C ILE A 206 -19.38 -3.22 4.41
N GLU A 207 -20.69 -3.34 4.24
CA GLU A 207 -21.46 -4.55 4.55
C GLU A 207 -20.93 -5.78 3.78
N ARG A 208 -20.50 -5.59 2.53
CA ARG A 208 -19.84 -6.65 1.75
C ARG A 208 -18.46 -7.01 2.28
N ALA A 209 -17.66 -6.03 2.68
CA ALA A 209 -16.37 -6.30 3.31
C ALA A 209 -16.53 -7.10 4.61
N GLU A 210 -17.55 -6.77 5.40
CA GLU A 210 -17.92 -7.48 6.63
C GLU A 210 -18.34 -8.92 6.35
N SER A 211 -19.20 -9.15 5.36
CA SER A 211 -19.69 -10.50 5.04
C SER A 211 -18.60 -11.45 4.55
N TYR A 212 -17.50 -10.91 3.98
CA TYR A 212 -16.33 -11.69 3.60
C TYR A 212 -15.35 -11.96 4.77
N GLY A 213 -15.58 -11.37 5.94
CA GLY A 213 -14.74 -11.56 7.13
C GLY A 213 -13.50 -10.67 7.16
N CYS A 214 -13.51 -9.52 6.50
CA CYS A 214 -12.43 -8.53 6.59
C CYS A 214 -12.22 -8.10 8.06
N LYS A 215 -10.99 -7.72 8.40
CA LYS A 215 -10.61 -7.37 9.79
C LYS A 215 -10.71 -5.88 10.12
N ALA A 216 -10.78 -5.04 9.10
CA ALA A 216 -10.95 -3.61 9.21
C ALA A 216 -11.50 -3.08 7.88
N VAL A 217 -12.03 -1.87 7.90
CA VAL A 217 -12.46 -1.14 6.71
C VAL A 217 -12.06 0.32 6.84
N GLY A 218 -11.96 1.03 5.73
CA GLY A 218 -11.67 2.46 5.80
C GLY A 218 -12.12 3.25 4.60
N VAL A 219 -11.92 4.56 4.71
CA VAL A 219 -12.18 5.51 3.65
C VAL A 219 -10.95 6.37 3.40
N ASP A 220 -10.62 6.52 2.12
CA ASP A 220 -9.56 7.35 1.58
C ASP A 220 -10.07 8.79 1.43
N LEU A 221 -10.12 9.53 2.54
CA LEU A 221 -10.77 10.84 2.64
C LEU A 221 -10.16 11.89 1.70
N ASP A 222 -8.85 11.85 1.49
CA ASP A 222 -8.17 12.74 0.53
C ASP A 222 -8.63 12.47 -0.92
N GLY A 223 -9.17 11.28 -1.20
CA GLY A 223 -9.76 10.87 -2.47
C GLY A 223 -10.93 11.74 -2.92
N ALA A 224 -11.47 12.60 -2.05
CA ALA A 224 -12.43 13.65 -2.40
C ALA A 224 -11.92 14.61 -3.49
N GLY A 225 -10.59 14.77 -3.63
CA GLY A 225 -9.98 15.54 -4.71
C GLY A 225 -9.86 14.80 -6.04
N SER A 226 -10.33 13.55 -6.14
CA SER A 226 -10.18 12.70 -7.33
C SER A 226 -11.12 13.13 -8.46
N THR A 227 -10.63 14.00 -9.33
CA THR A 227 -11.40 14.49 -10.49
C THR A 227 -11.74 13.40 -11.51
N ILE A 228 -10.94 12.32 -11.58
CA ILE A 228 -11.18 11.23 -12.53
C ILE A 228 -12.44 10.44 -12.20
N MET A 229 -12.77 10.26 -10.91
CA MET A 229 -13.97 9.53 -10.51
C MET A 229 -15.24 10.29 -10.87
N ALA A 230 -15.29 11.57 -10.50
CA ALA A 230 -16.43 12.44 -10.82
C ALA A 230 -16.70 12.53 -12.33
N ARG A 231 -15.64 12.60 -13.16
CA ARG A 231 -15.75 12.65 -14.63
C ARG A 231 -16.34 11.38 -15.25
N HIS A 232 -16.27 10.24 -14.56
CA HIS A 232 -16.81 8.96 -15.04
C HIS A 232 -18.06 8.53 -14.26
N GLY A 233 -18.82 9.48 -13.71
CA GLY A 233 -20.11 9.20 -13.07
C GLY A 233 -20.02 8.58 -11.68
N GLN A 234 -18.85 8.57 -11.04
CA GLN A 234 -18.65 8.12 -9.67
C GLN A 234 -18.24 9.30 -8.77
N PRO A 235 -19.19 10.12 -8.27
CA PRO A 235 -18.84 11.29 -7.48
C PRO A 235 -18.19 10.89 -6.15
N VAL A 236 -17.23 11.72 -5.73
CA VAL A 236 -16.50 11.63 -4.46
C VAL A 236 -16.73 12.93 -3.68
N PHE A 237 -16.72 12.85 -2.36
CA PHE A 237 -17.16 13.92 -1.47
C PHE A 237 -16.18 14.10 -0.32
N LYS A 238 -16.02 15.35 0.13
CA LYS A 238 -15.46 15.57 1.47
C LYS A 238 -16.43 15.00 2.50
N LYS A 239 -15.90 14.35 3.53
CA LYS A 239 -16.69 13.81 4.64
C LYS A 239 -16.66 14.78 5.81
N SER A 240 -17.82 15.12 6.33
CA SER A 240 -17.94 15.82 7.60
C SER A 240 -17.65 14.85 8.76
N VAL A 241 -17.41 15.41 9.96
CA VAL A 241 -17.24 14.59 11.18
C VAL A 241 -18.47 13.70 11.41
N LYS A 242 -19.68 14.21 11.13
CA LYS A 242 -20.92 13.44 11.25
C LYS A 242 -20.99 12.28 10.25
N ASP A 243 -20.53 12.49 9.02
CA ASP A 243 -20.50 11.42 8.02
C ASP A 243 -19.53 10.31 8.43
N ILE A 244 -18.39 10.67 9.02
CA ILE A 244 -17.40 9.70 9.53
C ILE A 244 -17.99 8.94 10.72
N GLU A 245 -18.55 9.65 11.71
CA GLU A 245 -19.17 9.05 12.89
C GLU A 245 -20.32 8.10 12.51
N GLU A 246 -21.12 8.45 11.51
CA GLU A 246 -22.17 7.58 10.98
C GLU A 246 -21.61 6.27 10.42
N LEU A 247 -20.52 6.32 9.63
CA LEU A 247 -19.88 5.13 9.08
C LEU A 247 -19.21 4.28 10.15
N VAL A 248 -18.56 4.92 11.13
CA VAL A 248 -17.96 4.25 12.29
C VAL A 248 -19.04 3.49 13.09
N ARG A 249 -20.20 4.12 13.34
CA ARG A 249 -21.31 3.48 14.06
C ARG A 249 -22.03 2.40 13.26
N PHE A 250 -22.05 2.52 11.93
CA PHE A 250 -22.64 1.53 11.04
C PHE A 250 -21.79 0.25 10.97
N SER A 251 -20.47 0.41 10.89
CA SER A 251 -19.51 -0.69 10.78
C SER A 251 -19.33 -1.42 12.12
N SER A 252 -19.35 -2.75 12.08
CA SER A 252 -18.89 -3.62 13.17
C SER A 252 -17.36 -3.78 13.19
N LEU A 253 -16.68 -3.42 12.09
CA LEU A 253 -15.24 -3.50 11.96
C LEU A 253 -14.53 -2.21 12.43
N PRO A 254 -13.28 -2.31 12.92
CA PRO A 254 -12.42 -1.17 13.12
C PRO A 254 -12.33 -0.29 11.87
N PHE A 255 -12.57 1.01 12.04
CA PHE A 255 -12.62 1.96 10.94
C PHE A 255 -11.30 2.73 10.79
N ILE A 256 -10.86 2.91 9.54
CA ILE A 256 -9.62 3.61 9.17
C ILE A 256 -9.96 4.89 8.39
N ALA A 257 -9.49 6.04 8.87
CA ALA A 257 -9.54 7.30 8.13
C ALA A 257 -8.18 7.56 7.48
N LYS A 258 -8.08 7.36 6.16
CA LYS A 258 -6.83 7.53 5.40
C LYS A 258 -6.83 8.86 4.64
N GLY A 259 -5.65 9.45 4.48
CA GLY A 259 -5.47 10.72 3.76
C GLY A 259 -5.36 11.93 4.69
N ILE A 260 -5.06 11.72 5.97
CA ILE A 260 -4.99 12.78 6.97
C ILE A 260 -3.58 13.40 6.95
N MET A 261 -3.50 14.71 6.76
CA MET A 261 -2.24 15.46 6.73
C MET A 261 -2.18 16.59 7.77
N ARG A 262 -3.23 16.76 8.56
CA ARG A 262 -3.37 17.85 9.55
C ARG A 262 -3.66 17.29 10.94
N PRO A 263 -2.95 17.75 12.00
CA PRO A 263 -3.19 17.29 13.37
C PRO A 263 -4.64 17.50 13.84
N ASP A 264 -5.24 18.66 13.60
CA ASP A 264 -6.61 18.93 14.05
C ASP A 264 -7.66 18.07 13.34
N GLU A 265 -7.40 17.64 12.10
CA GLU A 265 -8.27 16.71 11.38
C GLU A 265 -8.10 15.27 11.88
N ALA A 266 -6.88 14.89 12.29
CA ALA A 266 -6.64 13.61 12.95
C ALA A 266 -7.45 13.53 14.26
N GLN A 267 -7.42 14.58 15.09
CA GLN A 267 -8.20 14.61 16.33
C GLN A 267 -9.70 14.50 16.07
N LYS A 268 -10.24 15.23 15.09
CA LYS A 268 -11.66 15.14 14.71
C LYS A 268 -12.06 13.73 14.27
N CYS A 269 -11.17 12.99 13.60
CA CYS A 269 -11.43 11.60 13.23
C CYS A 269 -11.42 10.68 14.45
N VAL A 270 -10.47 10.87 15.37
CA VAL A 270 -10.43 10.13 16.65
C VAL A 270 -11.69 10.36 17.46
N ASP A 271 -12.13 11.62 17.59
CA ASP A 271 -13.35 11.98 18.31
C ASP A 271 -14.62 11.36 17.67
N ALA A 272 -14.59 11.08 16.36
CA ALA A 272 -15.64 10.38 15.64
C ALA A 272 -15.61 8.84 15.81
N GLY A 273 -14.66 8.30 16.58
CA GLY A 273 -14.50 6.88 16.87
C GLY A 273 -13.64 6.09 15.87
N VAL A 274 -12.87 6.77 15.03
CA VAL A 274 -11.91 6.12 14.12
C VAL A 274 -10.83 5.40 14.92
N CYS A 275 -10.53 4.15 14.55
CA CYS A 275 -9.53 3.32 15.24
C CYS A 275 -8.11 3.55 14.71
N VAL A 276 -7.97 3.92 13.42
CA VAL A 276 -6.67 4.10 12.77
C VAL A 276 -6.66 5.39 11.95
N ILE A 277 -5.65 6.22 12.20
CA ILE A 277 -5.34 7.38 11.35
C ILE A 277 -4.32 6.99 10.29
N GLY A 278 -4.69 7.13 9.02
CA GLY A 278 -3.79 6.94 7.89
C GLY A 278 -3.19 8.25 7.41
N VAL A 279 -1.96 8.53 7.82
CA VAL A 279 -1.17 9.69 7.36
C VAL A 279 -0.73 9.45 5.92
N SER A 280 -1.29 10.24 5.00
CA SER A 280 -1.14 10.02 3.57
C SER A 280 -1.47 11.29 2.81
N ASN A 281 -0.66 11.61 1.79
CA ASN A 281 -1.00 12.57 0.74
C ASN A 281 -1.23 11.89 -0.62
N HIS A 282 -1.65 10.62 -0.58
CA HIS A 282 -1.92 9.79 -1.75
C HIS A 282 -0.69 9.52 -2.62
N GLY A 283 0.50 9.53 -2.01
CA GLY A 283 1.76 9.51 -2.74
C GLY A 283 1.94 10.71 -3.69
N GLY A 284 1.37 11.86 -3.33
CA GLY A 284 1.41 13.12 -4.07
C GLY A 284 0.54 13.15 -5.33
N ARG A 285 -0.58 12.41 -5.37
CA ARG A 285 -1.39 12.22 -6.59
C ARG A 285 -2.72 12.96 -6.62
N VAL A 286 -3.16 13.52 -5.50
CA VAL A 286 -4.45 14.22 -5.42
C VAL A 286 -4.27 15.74 -5.38
N LEU A 287 -3.48 16.22 -4.42
CA LEU A 287 -3.14 17.64 -4.27
C LEU A 287 -1.63 17.81 -4.39
N ASP A 288 -1.20 18.71 -5.29
CA ASP A 288 0.21 19.08 -5.42
C ASP A 288 0.61 20.15 -4.39
N ALA A 289 1.92 20.32 -4.18
CA ALA A 289 2.52 21.25 -3.22
C ALA A 289 2.11 21.04 -1.75
N THR A 290 1.94 19.79 -1.32
CA THR A 290 1.75 19.41 0.09
C THR A 290 3.11 19.06 0.73
N PRO A 291 3.23 19.14 2.07
CA PRO A 291 4.39 18.61 2.77
C PRO A 291 4.52 17.09 2.58
N GLY A 292 5.73 16.57 2.81
CA GLY A 292 5.97 15.14 2.88
C GLY A 292 5.34 14.54 4.13
N THR A 293 4.92 13.28 4.05
CA THR A 293 4.25 12.62 5.19
C THR A 293 5.14 12.49 6.42
N ALA A 294 6.46 12.34 6.25
CA ALA A 294 7.42 12.33 7.36
C ALA A 294 7.51 13.67 8.12
N GLU A 295 7.18 14.81 7.48
CA GLU A 295 7.16 16.12 8.15
C GLU A 295 5.93 16.29 9.06
N VAL A 296 4.78 15.74 8.66
CA VAL A 296 3.52 15.90 9.40
C VAL A 296 3.28 14.80 10.44
N LEU A 297 3.92 13.64 10.27
CA LEU A 297 3.71 12.47 11.11
C LEU A 297 3.96 12.74 12.61
N PRO A 298 5.08 13.36 13.03
CA PRO A 298 5.30 13.65 14.45
C PRO A 298 4.24 14.58 15.05
N LEU A 299 3.78 15.57 14.29
CA LEU A 299 2.76 16.52 14.73
C LEU A 299 1.40 15.84 14.92
N ILE A 300 1.06 14.90 14.04
CA ILE A 300 -0.16 14.09 14.17
C ILE A 300 -0.04 13.16 15.38
N ARG A 301 1.11 12.48 15.55
CA ARG A 301 1.39 11.62 16.70
C ARG A 301 1.22 12.39 18.02
N GLU A 302 1.84 13.56 18.14
CA GLU A 302 1.72 14.44 19.32
C GLU A 302 0.25 14.78 19.63
N GLN A 303 -0.51 15.16 18.61
CA GLN A 303 -1.90 15.59 18.77
C GLN A 303 -2.84 14.46 19.24
N VAL A 304 -2.72 13.24 18.68
CA VAL A 304 -3.69 12.17 18.94
C VAL A 304 -3.28 11.19 20.04
N GLY A 305 -2.06 11.31 20.59
CA GLY A 305 -1.58 10.54 21.75
C GLY A 305 -1.37 9.03 21.53
N GLY A 306 -0.42 8.41 22.24
CA GLY A 306 0.14 7.07 21.96
C GLY A 306 -0.85 5.88 21.89
N SER A 307 -2.10 6.05 22.30
CA SER A 307 -3.14 5.01 22.21
C SER A 307 -3.78 4.87 20.83
N ILE A 308 -3.68 5.88 19.97
CA ILE A 308 -4.27 5.86 18.63
C ILE A 308 -3.28 5.27 17.63
N THR A 309 -3.70 4.22 16.93
CA THR A 309 -2.90 3.57 15.88
C THR A 309 -2.74 4.49 14.67
N ILE A 310 -1.51 4.65 14.20
CA ILE A 310 -1.15 5.46 13.03
C ILE A 310 -0.52 4.56 11.96
N THR A 311 -1.10 4.62 10.76
CA THR A 311 -0.44 4.11 9.54
C THR A 311 0.09 5.27 8.72
N VAL A 312 1.18 5.06 7.97
CA VAL A 312 1.76 6.10 7.10
C VAL A 312 2.21 5.54 5.76
N ASP A 313 1.88 6.21 4.65
CA ASP A 313 2.57 6.04 3.36
C ASP A 313 3.27 7.33 2.92
N GLY A 314 3.89 7.31 1.74
CA GLY A 314 4.57 8.46 1.14
C GLY A 314 6.09 8.31 1.18
N GLY A 315 6.71 8.18 0.01
CA GLY A 315 8.19 8.21 -0.10
C GLY A 315 8.96 6.96 0.33
N VAL A 316 8.40 6.08 1.16
CA VAL A 316 9.09 4.88 1.72
C VAL A 316 9.49 3.88 0.63
N ARG A 317 10.77 3.47 0.57
CA ARG A 317 11.29 2.50 -0.43
C ARG A 317 12.12 1.36 0.17
N THR A 318 12.61 1.50 1.39
CA THR A 318 13.51 0.55 2.04
C THR A 318 13.09 0.30 3.49
N GLY A 319 13.61 -0.76 4.11
CA GLY A 319 13.39 -0.99 5.55
C GLY A 319 14.05 0.07 6.45
N TYR A 320 15.05 0.81 5.96
CA TYR A 320 15.58 2.00 6.64
C TYR A 320 14.52 3.11 6.70
N ASP A 321 13.82 3.34 5.59
CA ASP A 321 12.74 4.32 5.52
C ASP A 321 11.59 3.94 6.46
N VAL A 322 11.28 2.63 6.55
CA VAL A 322 10.30 2.10 7.49
C VAL A 322 10.68 2.44 8.92
N LEU A 323 11.92 2.14 9.33
CA LEU A 323 12.36 2.41 10.70
C LEU A 323 12.31 3.90 11.06
N LYS A 324 12.64 4.79 10.11
CA LYS A 324 12.47 6.24 10.32
C LYS A 324 11.02 6.60 10.57
N MET A 325 10.09 6.09 9.77
CA MET A 325 8.66 6.36 9.95
C MET A 325 8.14 5.84 11.30
N LEU A 326 8.59 4.65 11.74
CA LEU A 326 8.24 4.13 13.07
C LEU A 326 8.76 5.05 14.18
N ALA A 327 10.04 5.44 14.10
CA ALA A 327 10.68 6.36 15.05
C ALA A 327 10.03 7.76 15.10
N LEU A 328 9.41 8.21 14.00
CA LEU A 328 8.65 9.45 13.93
C LEU A 328 7.23 9.33 14.51
N GLY A 329 6.79 8.12 14.89
CA GLY A 329 5.53 7.89 15.58
C GLY A 329 4.46 7.11 14.81
N ALA A 330 4.82 6.41 13.73
CA ALA A 330 3.91 5.46 13.08
C ALA A 330 3.93 4.09 13.76
N ASP A 331 2.79 3.40 13.77
CA ASP A 331 2.68 2.01 14.23
C ASP A 331 2.84 1.00 13.09
N ALA A 332 2.50 1.41 11.87
CA ALA A 332 2.78 0.64 10.67
C ALA A 332 2.96 1.50 9.41
N VAL A 333 3.70 0.95 8.45
CA VAL A 333 4.12 1.67 7.23
C VAL A 333 3.54 1.01 5.98
N LEU A 334 3.05 1.82 5.06
CA LEU A 334 2.32 1.39 3.88
C LEU A 334 3.13 1.62 2.60
N LEU A 335 3.22 0.61 1.74
CA LEU A 335 3.96 0.67 0.47
C LEU A 335 3.02 0.68 -0.75
N GLY A 336 3.14 1.69 -1.61
CA GLY A 336 2.29 1.86 -2.80
C GLY A 336 2.95 1.40 -4.10
N ARG A 337 3.69 2.31 -4.75
CA ARG A 337 4.20 2.14 -6.12
C ARG A 337 5.08 0.91 -6.32
N ASP A 338 5.88 0.52 -5.33
CA ASP A 338 6.74 -0.65 -5.46
C ASP A 338 5.97 -1.96 -5.34
N ILE A 339 4.87 -2.00 -4.60
CA ILE A 339 3.95 -3.14 -4.58
C ILE A 339 3.29 -3.33 -5.95
N ILE A 340 2.88 -2.24 -6.60
CA ILE A 340 2.38 -2.30 -7.98
C ILE A 340 3.41 -2.95 -8.91
N ARG A 341 4.67 -2.47 -8.86
CA ARG A 341 5.75 -2.97 -9.71
C ARG A 341 6.06 -4.42 -9.43
N ALA A 342 6.07 -4.81 -8.16
CA ALA A 342 6.30 -6.17 -7.71
C ALA A 342 5.20 -7.12 -8.21
N ALA A 343 3.94 -6.74 -8.06
CA ALA A 343 2.80 -7.51 -8.56
C ALA A 343 2.82 -7.66 -10.08
N VAL A 344 3.12 -6.60 -10.83
CA VAL A 344 3.25 -6.71 -12.30
C VAL A 344 4.45 -7.57 -12.69
N GLY A 345 5.57 -7.45 -11.97
CA GLY A 345 6.77 -8.22 -12.22
C GLY A 345 6.57 -9.72 -12.05
N GLY A 346 5.94 -10.14 -10.95
CA GLY A 346 5.89 -11.55 -10.55
C GLY A 346 4.63 -12.01 -9.79
N GLY A 347 3.51 -11.29 -9.88
CA GLY A 347 2.27 -11.66 -9.18
C GLY A 347 2.43 -11.69 -7.65
N THR A 348 1.78 -12.66 -7.00
CA THR A 348 1.90 -12.94 -5.55
C THR A 348 3.36 -13.09 -5.13
N LEU A 349 4.14 -13.89 -5.86
CA LEU A 349 5.56 -14.11 -5.59
C LEU A 349 6.36 -12.81 -5.62
N GLY A 350 6.08 -11.93 -6.60
CA GLY A 350 6.76 -10.64 -6.70
C GLY A 350 6.51 -9.75 -5.49
N VAL A 351 5.24 -9.67 -5.05
CA VAL A 351 4.83 -8.91 -3.85
C VAL A 351 5.51 -9.46 -2.60
N LYS A 352 5.48 -10.78 -2.42
CA LYS A 352 6.14 -11.47 -1.30
C LYS A 352 7.63 -11.13 -1.23
N LEU A 353 8.37 -11.35 -2.31
CA LEU A 353 9.81 -11.08 -2.39
C LEU A 353 10.15 -9.61 -2.11
N HIS A 354 9.29 -8.67 -2.52
CA HIS A 354 9.48 -7.26 -2.21
C HIS A 354 9.31 -6.98 -0.72
N LEU A 355 8.25 -7.50 -0.09
CA LEU A 355 7.98 -7.31 1.33
C LEU A 355 9.04 -7.98 2.23
N GLU A 356 9.47 -9.20 1.89
CA GLU A 356 10.59 -9.88 2.59
C GLU A 356 11.89 -9.08 2.51
N HIS A 357 12.19 -8.47 1.36
CA HIS A 357 13.35 -7.59 1.21
C HIS A 357 13.25 -6.33 2.10
N ILE A 358 12.06 -5.74 2.23
CA ILE A 358 11.83 -4.62 3.15
C ILE A 358 12.04 -5.05 4.59
N GLN A 359 11.52 -6.21 5.00
CA GLN A 359 11.75 -6.76 6.34
C GLN A 359 13.24 -7.02 6.61
N ALA A 360 13.97 -7.60 5.66
CA ALA A 360 15.40 -7.86 5.81
C ALA A 360 16.21 -6.57 5.98
N THR A 361 15.90 -5.53 5.20
CA THR A 361 16.56 -4.21 5.34
C THR A 361 16.12 -3.46 6.59
N LEU A 362 14.90 -3.71 7.10
CA LEU A 362 14.41 -3.18 8.38
C LEU A 362 15.20 -3.79 9.54
N LYS A 363 15.37 -5.12 9.57
CA LYS A 363 16.22 -5.80 10.56
C LYS A 363 17.62 -5.22 10.57
N LYS A 364 18.22 -5.00 9.40
CA LYS A 364 19.55 -4.37 9.31
C LYS A 364 19.56 -2.95 9.90
N ALA A 365 18.54 -2.14 9.62
CA ALA A 365 18.43 -0.80 10.20
C ALA A 365 18.32 -0.86 11.73
N MET A 366 17.41 -1.70 12.25
CA MET A 366 17.18 -1.91 13.67
C MET A 366 18.44 -2.36 14.41
N PHE A 367 19.19 -3.28 13.84
CA PHE A 367 20.46 -3.73 14.39
C PHE A 367 21.45 -2.57 14.54
N MET A 368 21.63 -1.77 13.48
CA MET A 368 22.58 -0.66 13.45
C MET A 368 22.16 0.57 14.28
N THR A 369 20.91 0.61 14.77
CA THR A 369 20.39 1.64 15.67
C THR A 369 20.18 1.14 17.10
N GLY A 370 20.49 -0.13 17.40
CA GLY A 370 20.28 -0.71 18.73
C GLY A 370 18.80 -0.98 19.08
N THR A 371 17.92 -1.00 18.08
CA THR A 371 16.48 -1.17 18.23
C THR A 371 16.14 -2.67 18.28
N LYS A 372 16.00 -3.25 19.47
CA LYS A 372 15.80 -4.72 19.62
C LYS A 372 14.42 -5.18 19.17
N THR A 373 13.39 -4.40 19.45
CA THR A 373 12.01 -4.64 19.00
C THR A 373 11.47 -3.38 18.34
N ILE A 374 10.49 -3.52 17.46
CA ILE A 374 9.86 -2.37 16.78
C ILE A 374 9.24 -1.35 17.76
N GLN A 375 8.80 -1.76 18.96
CA GLN A 375 8.24 -0.87 19.98
C GLN A 375 9.31 0.06 20.59
N MET A 376 10.58 -0.26 20.41
CA MET A 376 11.70 0.60 20.83
C MET A 376 12.06 1.66 19.78
N ALA A 377 11.41 1.67 18.60
CA ALA A 377 11.67 2.70 17.61
C ALA A 377 11.05 4.02 18.06
N ASP A 378 11.90 4.99 18.42
CA ASP A 378 11.51 6.32 18.86
C ASP A 378 12.46 7.39 18.31
N SER A 379 12.23 8.66 18.65
CA SER A 379 13.05 9.76 18.15
C SER A 379 14.53 9.71 18.60
N ASN A 380 14.90 8.91 19.61
CA ASN A 380 16.29 8.85 20.09
C ASN A 380 17.24 8.19 19.08
N ILE A 381 16.72 7.33 18.20
CA ILE A 381 17.51 6.75 17.12
C ILE A 381 17.67 7.70 15.92
N LEU A 382 17.13 8.92 15.98
CA LEU A 382 17.18 9.91 14.91
C LEU A 382 18.12 11.08 15.24
N PHE A 383 18.75 11.68 14.22
CA PHE A 383 19.64 12.85 14.31
C PHE A 383 18.97 14.14 13.82
#